data_AF-A0A972R6E6-F1
#
_entry.id   AF-A0A972R6E6-F1
#
_cell.length_a   1.000
_cell.length_b   1.000
_cell.length_c   1.000
_cell.angle_alpha   90.00
_cell.angle_beta   90.00
_cell.angle_gamma   90.00
#
_symmetry.space_group_name_H-M   'P 1'
#
loop_
_entity.id
_entity.type
_entity.pdbx_description
1 polymer ?
#
loop_
_entity_poly.entity_id
_entity_poly.type
_entity_poly.pdbx_seq_one_letter_code
_entity_poly.pdbx_strand_id
1 'polypeptide(L)'
;MARQLNKNISEEKVVAEFAVRHAMITRLAIVAALITGVAFFFLYKGLASNTTAIILFITIFILAAFVNIKVWRCPSCGGHLGKLYLGLKQPKHCPNCGIKLVE
;
A
#
# COMPACT_ATOMS: atom_id res chain seq x y z
N MET A 1 24.34 4.96 -7.49
CA MET A 1 24.54 3.52 -7.75
C MET A 1 23.29 2.97 -8.43
N ALA A 2 23.29 2.95 -9.77
CA ALA A 2 22.21 2.38 -10.56
C ALA A 2 22.30 0.84 -10.49
N ARG A 3 21.40 0.22 -9.71
CA ARG A 3 21.25 -1.23 -9.70
C ARG A 3 20.72 -1.66 -11.06
N GLN A 4 21.60 -2.23 -11.88
CA GLN A 4 21.20 -3.08 -13.00
C GLN A 4 20.45 -4.28 -12.41
N LEU A 5 19.12 -4.23 -12.36
CA LEU A 5 18.32 -5.32 -11.78
C LEU A 5 17.46 -5.96 -12.87
N ASN A 6 18.04 -7.03 -13.43
CA ASN A 6 17.39 -8.19 -14.01
C ASN A 6 16.26 -7.95 -15.03
N LYS A 7 16.65 -7.75 -16.29
CA LYS A 7 15.78 -7.68 -17.48
C LYS A 7 15.09 -9.02 -17.83
N ASN A 8 15.16 -10.04 -16.95
CA ASN A 8 14.67 -11.41 -17.18
C ASN A 8 13.47 -11.81 -16.30
N ILE A 9 12.83 -10.89 -15.58
CA ILE A 9 11.54 -11.20 -14.96
C ILE A 9 10.49 -11.09 -16.06
N SER A 10 9.82 -12.19 -16.41
CA SER A 10 8.74 -12.17 -17.41
C SER A 10 7.66 -11.17 -16.98
N GLU A 11 7.14 -10.39 -17.93
CA GLU A 11 6.12 -9.37 -17.65
C GLU A 11 4.94 -9.95 -16.86
N GLU A 12 4.55 -11.19 -17.18
CA GLU A 12 3.54 -11.96 -16.47
C GLU A 12 3.83 -12.11 -14.96
N LYS A 13 5.09 -12.39 -14.57
CA LYS A 13 5.48 -12.44 -13.15
C LYS A 13 5.39 -11.09 -12.48
N VAL A 14 5.74 -10.01 -13.19
CA VAL A 14 5.67 -8.64 -12.66
C VAL A 14 4.22 -8.22 -12.43
N VAL A 15 3.33 -8.53 -13.39
CA VAL A 15 1.90 -8.27 -13.28
C VAL A 15 1.28 -9.08 -12.13
N ALA A 16 1.59 -10.37 -12.04
CA ALA A 16 1.10 -11.23 -10.96
C ALA A 16 1.55 -10.72 -9.57
N GLU A 17 2.84 -10.37 -9.42
CA GLU A 17 3.36 -9.87 -8.15
C GLU A 17 2.78 -8.49 -7.80
N PHE A 18 2.61 -7.61 -8.79
CA PHE A 18 1.95 -6.32 -8.58
C PHE A 18 0.51 -6.50 -8.12
N ALA A 19 -0.25 -7.40 -8.75
CA ALA A 19 -1.63 -7.70 -8.36
C ALA A 19 -1.73 -8.23 -6.92
N VAL A 20 -0.83 -9.13 -6.51
CA VAL A 20 -0.77 -9.66 -5.14
C VAL A 20 -0.47 -8.54 -4.13
N ARG A 21 0.55 -7.71 -4.39
CA ARG A 21 0.91 -6.58 -3.52
C ARG A 21 -0.23 -5.57 -3.42
N HIS A 22 -0.87 -5.24 -4.54
CA HIS A 22 -1.99 -4.30 -4.57
C HIS A 22 -3.21 -4.84 -3.81
N ALA A 23 -3.54 -6.13 -3.97
CA ALA A 23 -4.60 -6.79 -3.22
C ALA A 23 -4.32 -6.80 -1.71
N MET A 24 -3.08 -7.07 -1.30
CA MET A 24 -2.65 -7.01 0.10
C MET A 24 -2.84 -5.61 0.69
N ILE A 25 -2.38 -4.57 -0.02
CA ILE A 25 -2.55 -3.17 0.39
C ILE A 25 -4.03 -2.81 0.54
N THR A 26 -4.86 -3.20 -0.43
CA THR A 26 -6.30 -2.91 -0.43
C THR A 26 -7.01 -3.58 0.74
N ARG A 27 -6.68 -4.85 1.03
CA ARG A 27 -7.22 -5.57 2.20
C ARG A 27 -6.83 -4.91 3.51
N LEU A 28 -5.54 -4.53 3.65
CA LEU A 28 -5.07 -3.82 4.84
C LEU A 28 -5.79 -2.48 5.05
N ALA A 29 -6.02 -1.72 3.97
CA ALA A 29 -6.74 -0.46 4.05
C ALA A 29 -8.20 -0.64 4.51
N ILE A 30 -8.90 -1.67 4.01
CA ILE A 30 -10.28 -1.99 4.43
C ILE A 30 -10.31 -2.37 5.92
N VAL A 31 -9.42 -3.27 6.35
CA VAL A 31 -9.34 -3.70 7.76
C VAL A 31 -9.03 -2.51 8.66
N ALA A 32 -8.06 -1.67 8.28
CA ALA A 32 -7.73 -0.46 9.03
C ALA A 32 -8.91 0.50 9.13
N ALA A 33 -9.68 0.69 8.05
CA ALA A 33 -10.87 1.53 8.05
C ALA A 33 -11.96 1.01 9.00
N LEU A 34 -12.19 -0.31 9.01
CA LEU A 34 -13.15 -0.94 9.94
C LEU A 34 -12.73 -0.76 11.40
N ILE A 35 -11.47 -1.04 11.73
CA ILE A 35 -10.93 -0.87 13.09
C ILE A 35 -11.05 0.59 13.53
N THR A 36 -10.70 1.53 12.64
CA THR A 36 -10.78 2.97 12.93
C THR A 36 -12.23 3.40 13.18
N GLY A 37 -13.18 2.92 12.37
CA GLY A 37 -14.61 3.22 12.55
C GLY A 37 -15.15 2.71 13.88
N VAL A 38 -14.81 1.47 14.26
CA VAL A 38 -15.19 0.88 15.55
C VAL A 38 -14.57 1.66 16.71
N ALA A 39 -13.28 1.95 16.64
CA ALA A 39 -12.60 2.72 17.68
C ALA A 39 -13.18 4.13 17.85
N PHE A 40 -13.50 4.81 16.73
CA PHE A 40 -14.13 6.12 16.76
C PHE A 40 -15.53 6.07 17.41
N PHE A 41 -16.31 5.02 17.15
CA PHE A 41 -17.60 4.81 17.81
C PHE A 41 -17.46 4.67 19.34
N PHE A 42 -16.48 3.89 19.80
CA PHE A 42 -16.21 3.74 21.24
C PHE A 42 -15.71 5.03 21.89
N LEU A 43 -14.88 5.82 21.20
CA LEU A 43 -14.44 7.14 21.66
C LEU A 43 -15.63 8.10 21.78
N TYR A 44 -16.51 8.13 20.78
CA TYR A 44 -17.71 8.97 20.79
C TYR A 44 -18.66 8.62 21.94
N LYS A 45 -18.80 7.33 22.25
CA LYS A 45 -19.60 6.87 23.40
C LYS A 45 -18.92 7.07 24.75
N GLY A 46 -17.68 7.56 24.79
CA GLY A 46 -16.90 7.76 26.01
C GLY A 46 -16.39 6.48 26.67
N LEU A 47 -16.45 5.34 25.96
CA LEU A 47 -15.94 4.05 26.46
C LEU A 47 -14.42 3.89 26.27
N ALA A 48 -13.82 4.68 25.39
CA ALA A 48 -12.39 4.62 25.09
C ALA A 48 -11.68 5.91 25.51
N SER A 49 -10.41 5.79 25.89
CA SER A 49 -9.57 6.92 26.30
C SER A 49 -8.90 7.61 25.12
N ASN A 50 -8.55 8.89 25.28
CA ASN A 50 -7.73 9.62 24.30
C ASN A 50 -6.38 8.94 24.04
N THR A 51 -5.80 8.27 25.04
CA THR A 51 -4.57 7.48 24.89
C THR A 51 -4.76 6.34 23.89
N THR A 52 -5.90 5.65 23.94
CA THR A 52 -6.26 4.60 22.96
C THR A 52 -6.33 5.17 21.55
N ALA A 53 -6.96 6.35 21.38
CA ALA A 53 -7.04 7.03 20.08
C ALA A 53 -5.67 7.34 19.50
N ILE A 54 -4.77 7.90 20.33
CA ILE A 54 -3.40 8.28 19.93
C ILE A 54 -2.61 7.04 19.49
N ILE A 55 -2.67 5.95 20.25
CA ILE A 55 -1.96 4.70 19.90
C ILE A 55 -2.44 4.16 18.56
N LEU A 56 -3.76 4.17 18.33
CA LEU A 56 -4.36 3.69 17.10
C LEU A 56 -3.93 4.55 15.90
N PHE A 57 -3.93 5.87 16.07
CA PHE A 57 -3.49 6.80 15.05
C PHE A 57 -2.01 6.61 14.68
N ILE A 58 -1.13 6.48 15.67
CA ILE A 58 0.31 6.21 15.46
C ILE A 58 0.49 4.88 14.71
N THR A 59 -0.26 3.85 15.11
CA THR A 59 -0.17 2.52 14.48
C THR A 59 -0.57 2.56 13.01
N ILE A 60 -1.67 3.23 12.68
CA ILE A 60 -2.14 3.42 11.30
C ILE A 60 -1.12 4.23 10.50
N PHE A 61 -0.56 5.28 11.09
CA PHE A 61 0.43 6.12 10.44
C PHE A 61 1.71 5.35 10.08
N ILE A 62 2.23 4.54 11.02
CA ILE A 62 3.40 3.68 10.78
C ILE A 62 3.10 2.66 9.67
N LEU A 63 1.92 2.04 9.69
CA LEU A 63 1.52 1.07 8.67
C LEU A 63 1.41 1.74 7.29
N ALA A 64 0.81 2.92 7.20
CA ALA A 64 0.69 3.69 5.97
C ALA A 64 2.07 4.09 5.42
N ALA A 65 2.98 4.55 6.29
CA ALA A 65 4.36 4.88 5.93
C ALA A 65 5.11 3.64 5.41
N PHE A 66 4.96 2.49 6.09
CA PHE A 66 5.57 1.23 5.64
C PHE A 66 5.08 0.81 4.26
N VAL A 67 3.76 0.85 4.04
CA VAL A 67 3.16 0.55 2.72
C VAL A 67 3.73 1.48 1.65
N ASN A 68 3.77 2.79 1.90
CA ASN A 68 4.26 3.76 0.94
C ASN A 68 5.75 3.57 0.62
N ILE A 69 6.59 3.38 1.65
CA ILE A 69 8.04 3.35 1.49
C ILE A 69 8.54 2.00 0.97
N LYS A 70 7.93 0.88 1.38
CA LYS A 70 8.45 -0.48 1.13
C LYS A 70 7.60 -1.28 0.16
N VAL A 71 6.27 -1.22 0.28
CA VAL A 71 5.37 -2.11 -0.47
C VAL A 71 4.97 -1.50 -1.81
N TRP A 72 4.73 -0.18 -1.86
CA TRP A 72 4.30 0.56 -3.04
C TRP A 72 5.45 0.89 -4.00
N ARG A 73 6.07 -0.16 -4.52
CA ARG A 73 7.19 -0.10 -5.45
C ARG A 73 7.00 -1.08 -6.59
N CYS A 74 7.55 -0.73 -7.75
CA CYS A 74 7.61 -1.61 -8.90
C CYS A 74 8.37 -2.90 -8.54
N PRO A 75 7.80 -4.09 -8.79
CA PRO A 75 8.49 -5.36 -8.55
C PRO A 75 9.75 -5.53 -9.40
N SER A 76 9.75 -4.96 -10.61
CA SER A 76 10.87 -5.05 -11.55
C SER A 76 12.02 -4.11 -11.18
N CYS A 77 11.79 -2.80 -11.12
CA CYS A 77 12.86 -1.83 -10.92
C CYS A 77 13.02 -1.32 -9.47
N GLY A 78 12.09 -1.66 -8.57
CA GLY A 78 12.07 -1.14 -7.20
C GLY A 78 11.77 0.35 -7.08
N GLY A 79 11.44 1.01 -8.20
CA GLY A 79 11.06 2.42 -8.26
C GLY A 79 9.70 2.67 -7.60
N HIS A 80 9.55 3.83 -6.98
CA HIS A 80 8.29 4.24 -6.36
C HIS A 80 7.23 4.50 -7.44
N LEU A 81 6.01 3.98 -7.23
CA LEU A 81 4.94 4.02 -8.25
C LEU A 81 4.12 5.33 -8.22
N GLY A 82 4.54 6.30 -7.41
CA GLY A 82 3.85 7.59 -7.26
C GLY A 82 2.71 7.49 -6.27
N LYS A 83 1.63 8.23 -6.50
CA LYS A 83 0.47 8.25 -5.60
C LYS A 83 -0.24 6.89 -5.62
N LEU A 84 -0.42 6.31 -4.43
CA LEU A 84 -1.27 5.14 -4.24
C LEU A 84 -2.72 5.61 -4.22
N TYR A 85 -3.52 5.14 -5.16
CA TYR A 85 -4.96 5.39 -5.16
C TYR A 85 -5.71 4.09 -4.91
N LEU A 86 -6.23 3.94 -3.69
CA LEU A 86 -7.11 2.83 -3.32
C LEU A 86 -8.46 2.99 -4.05
N GLY A 87 -8.84 2.02 -4.89
CA GLY A 87 -10.14 1.98 -5.57
C GLY A 87 -10.26 2.81 -6.87
N LEU A 88 -9.18 3.46 -7.33
CA LEU A 88 -9.13 4.17 -8.62
C LEU A 88 -8.27 3.41 -9.64
N LYS A 89 -8.17 3.94 -10.87
CA LYS A 89 -7.36 3.36 -11.95
C LYS A 89 -5.91 3.15 -11.50
N GLN A 90 -5.50 1.89 -11.47
CA GLN A 90 -4.13 1.48 -11.18
C GLN A 90 -3.18 1.97 -12.30
N PRO A 91 -1.90 2.24 -11.98
CA PRO A 91 -0.93 2.60 -13.00
C PRO A 91 -0.69 1.41 -13.94
N LYS A 92 -1.07 1.55 -15.22
CA LYS A 92 -0.85 0.51 -16.24
C LYS A 92 0.63 0.21 -16.47
N HIS A 93 1.49 1.23 -16.34
CA HIS A 93 2.93 1.12 -16.55
C HIS A 93 3.69 1.73 -15.38
N CYS A 94 4.89 1.23 -15.12
CA CYS A 94 5.79 1.82 -14.14
C CYS A 94 6.39 3.14 -14.68
N PRO A 95 6.31 4.26 -13.92
CA PRO A 95 6.87 5.55 -14.37
C PRO A 95 8.40 5.57 -14.45
N ASN A 96 9.09 4.62 -13.79
CA ASN A 96 10.55 4.60 -13.74
C ASN A 96 11.18 3.65 -14.78
N CYS A 97 10.51 2.53 -15.11
CA CYS A 97 11.07 1.53 -16.04
C CYS A 97 10.17 1.20 -17.23
N GLY A 98 8.95 1.74 -17.29
CA GLY A 98 8.03 1.53 -18.41
C GLY A 98 7.38 0.14 -18.49
N ILE A 99 7.74 -0.80 -17.62
CA ILE A 99 7.14 -2.15 -17.63
C ILE A 99 5.64 -2.09 -17.35
N LYS A 100 4.88 -2.97 -18.00
CA LYS A 100 3.46 -3.18 -17.69
C LYS A 100 3.30 -3.78 -16.30
N LEU A 101 2.39 -3.20 -15.53
CA LEU A 101 2.04 -3.63 -14.18
C LEU A 101 0.66 -4.29 -14.11
N VAL A 102 -0.17 -3.99 -15.10
CA VAL A 102 -1.56 -4.46 -15.20
C VAL A 102 -1.81 -4.78 -16.67
N GLU A 103 -2.66 -5.77 -16.91
CA GLU A 103 -3.10 -6.20 -18.24
C GLU A 103 -3.98 -5.14 -18.93
#